data_AF-A0A497EQR5-F1
#
_entry.id   AF-A0A497EQR5-F1
#
_cell.length_a   1.000
_cell.length_b   1.000
_cell.length_c   1.000
_cell.angle_alpha   90.00
_cell.angle_beta   90.00
_cell.angle_gamma   90.00
#
_symmetry.space_group_name_H-M   'P 1'
#
loop_
_entity.id
_entity.type
_entity.pdbx_description
1 polymer ?
#
loop_
_entity_poly.entity_id
_entity_poly.type
_entity_poly.pdbx_seq_one_letter_code
_entity_poly.pdbx_strand_id
1 'polypeptide(L)'
;MFIGGFELIDPLILILAALIIAVAGVLISVGTILLPIGGAPAAMATATGLATGTEMMLAGSGITGLLMAAALYNQPGWIIILNAGISSAIMMSVVMLIANVLIVLGKGIPPALAMRDKDPITKEDVKQYVTPGTVGHGVPTACFLDGMVGAFIAGVGGSITFLTVFKLATFKMVLGKEQINILEIFSPLVGIAPHQVIIPIALAVLVSLGLFFINANITAYMIKGVIEGWWDPKFKDLPKAAITCFIVTLVFGVLVSLIAL
;
A
#
# COMPACT_ATOMS: atom_id res chain seq x y z
N MET A 1 33.72 25.35 -0.59
CA MET A 1 34.44 24.25 -1.26
C MET A 1 33.76 22.95 -0.85
N PHE A 2 32.60 22.66 -1.46
CA PHE A 2 31.82 21.45 -1.24
C PHE A 2 31.74 20.71 -2.57
N ILE A 3 32.85 20.08 -2.93
CA ILE A 3 32.87 18.96 -3.86
C ILE A 3 33.48 17.83 -3.03
N GLY A 4 32.69 17.32 -2.09
CA GLY A 4 33.00 16.08 -1.39
C GLY A 4 32.72 14.93 -2.35
N GLY A 5 33.68 14.03 -2.47
CA GLY A 5 33.76 13.01 -3.50
C GLY A 5 32.46 12.24 -3.71
N PHE A 6 32.18 11.99 -4.98
CA PHE A 6 31.21 10.99 -5.44
C PHE A 6 31.83 9.60 -5.20
N GLU A 7 32.04 9.23 -3.93
CA GLU A 7 32.49 7.88 -3.59
C GLU A 7 31.27 6.99 -3.44
N LEU A 8 31.14 6.04 -4.37
CA LEU A 8 30.05 5.08 -4.43
C LEU A 8 29.99 4.31 -3.09
N ILE A 9 28.82 4.33 -2.44
CA ILE A 9 28.44 3.24 -1.52
C ILE A 9 28.69 1.91 -2.24
N ASP A 10 29.11 0.90 -1.47
CA ASP A 10 29.32 -0.45 -1.96
C ASP A 10 28.20 -0.86 -2.94
N PRO A 11 28.52 -1.17 -4.21
CA PRO A 11 27.51 -1.46 -5.24
C PRO A 11 26.58 -2.62 -4.85
N LEU A 12 27.02 -3.47 -3.93
CA LEU A 12 26.22 -4.54 -3.34
C LEU A 12 25.05 -4.01 -2.48
N ILE A 13 25.26 -2.99 -1.66
CA ILE A 13 24.22 -2.38 -0.80
C ILE A 13 23.17 -1.69 -1.67
N LEU A 14 23.61 -1.05 -2.75
CA LEU A 14 22.75 -0.40 -3.74
C LEU A 14 21.81 -1.39 -4.43
N ILE A 15 22.38 -2.48 -4.95
CA ILE A 15 21.61 -3.54 -5.60
C ILE A 15 20.62 -4.17 -4.63
N LEU A 16 21.04 -4.38 -3.38
CA LEU A 16 20.19 -5.00 -2.38
C LEU A 16 19.06 -4.09 -1.90
N ALA A 17 19.33 -2.80 -1.69
CA ALA A 17 18.30 -1.82 -1.36
C ALA A 17 17.26 -1.71 -2.48
N ALA A 18 17.70 -1.69 -3.74
CA ALA A 18 16.81 -1.71 -4.90
C ALA A 18 15.95 -2.99 -4.94
N LEU A 19 16.50 -4.14 -4.52
CA LEU A 19 15.77 -5.41 -4.45
C LEU A 19 14.71 -5.39 -3.34
N ILE A 20 15.05 -4.88 -2.15
CA ILE A 20 14.08 -4.73 -1.03
C ILE A 20 12.94 -3.79 -1.44
N ILE A 21 13.28 -2.67 -2.09
CA ILE A 21 12.31 -1.73 -2.66
C ILE A 21 11.44 -2.43 -3.72
N ALA A 22 12.02 -3.25 -4.60
CA ALA A 22 11.27 -3.99 -5.61
C ALA A 22 10.26 -4.98 -5.00
N VAL A 23 10.66 -5.71 -3.94
CA VAL A 23 9.76 -6.60 -3.18
C VAL A 23 8.64 -5.80 -2.51
N ALA A 24 8.96 -4.63 -1.95
CA ALA A 24 7.96 -3.73 -1.38
C ALA A 24 6.93 -3.26 -2.41
N GLY A 25 7.35 -2.97 -3.64
CA GLY A 25 6.46 -2.61 -4.75
C GLY A 25 5.49 -3.74 -5.13
N VAL A 26 5.96 -4.99 -5.09
CA VAL A 26 5.09 -6.17 -5.29
C VAL A 26 4.05 -6.28 -4.19
N LEU A 27 4.43 -6.06 -2.92
CA LEU A 27 3.48 -6.10 -1.81
C LEU A 27 2.39 -5.02 -1.95
N ILE A 28 2.76 -3.80 -2.39
CA ILE A 28 1.80 -2.74 -2.67
C ILE A 28 0.82 -3.17 -3.77
N SER A 29 1.32 -3.80 -4.84
CA SER A 29 0.47 -4.32 -5.93
C SER A 29 -0.50 -5.41 -5.46
N VAL A 30 0.00 -6.40 -4.70
CA VAL A 30 -0.84 -7.47 -4.14
C VAL A 30 -1.93 -6.88 -3.25
N GLY A 31 -1.57 -5.95 -2.37
CA GLY A 31 -2.52 -5.25 -1.52
C GLY A 31 -3.57 -4.46 -2.31
N THR A 32 -3.16 -3.82 -3.41
CA THR A 32 -4.02 -3.02 -4.27
C THR A 32 -5.11 -3.84 -4.97
N ILE A 33 -4.80 -5.05 -5.43
CA ILE A 33 -5.80 -5.92 -6.11
C ILE A 33 -6.92 -6.39 -5.17
N LEU A 34 -6.58 -6.61 -3.90
CA LEU A 34 -7.51 -7.04 -2.85
C LEU A 34 -8.48 -5.93 -2.43
N LEU A 35 -8.23 -4.68 -2.82
CA LEU A 35 -9.12 -3.58 -2.47
C LEU A 35 -10.43 -3.62 -3.29
N PRO A 36 -11.60 -3.39 -2.64
CA PRO A 36 -12.89 -3.37 -3.31
C PRO A 36 -13.17 -2.00 -3.93
N ILE A 37 -12.60 -1.73 -5.10
CA ILE A 37 -12.69 -0.43 -5.79
C ILE A 37 -13.62 -0.51 -7.00
N GLY A 38 -14.70 0.28 -7.00
CA GLY A 38 -15.69 0.22 -8.07
C GLY A 38 -15.87 1.47 -8.90
N GLY A 39 -15.10 2.52 -8.64
CA GLY A 39 -15.08 3.73 -9.46
C GLY A 39 -16.48 4.27 -9.77
N ALA A 40 -16.77 4.52 -11.05
CA ALA A 40 -18.05 5.06 -11.50
C ALA A 40 -19.25 4.10 -11.27
N PRO A 41 -19.17 2.78 -11.57
CA PRO A 41 -20.24 1.83 -11.23
C PRO A 41 -20.59 1.78 -9.73
N ALA A 42 -19.60 1.84 -8.84
CA ALA A 42 -19.86 1.89 -7.39
C ALA A 42 -20.50 3.22 -6.96
N ALA A 43 -20.11 4.35 -7.56
CA ALA A 43 -20.75 5.65 -7.30
C ALA A 43 -22.25 5.64 -7.64
N MET A 44 -22.61 4.94 -8.72
CA MET A 44 -24.00 4.75 -9.10
C MET A 44 -24.72 3.68 -8.26
N ALA A 45 -24.02 3.00 -7.33
CA ALA A 45 -24.49 1.82 -6.61
C ALA A 45 -25.02 0.74 -7.57
N THR A 46 -24.27 0.54 -8.65
CA THR A 46 -24.54 -0.48 -9.68
C THR A 46 -23.51 -1.60 -9.66
N ALA A 47 -22.51 -1.50 -8.79
CA ALA A 47 -21.50 -2.50 -8.50
C ALA A 47 -21.17 -2.48 -7.00
N THR A 48 -20.59 -3.57 -6.50
CA THR A 48 -19.94 -3.60 -5.18
C THR A 48 -18.76 -2.61 -5.11
N GLY A 49 -18.23 -2.37 -3.92
CA GLY A 49 -17.03 -1.58 -3.71
C GLY A 49 -17.25 -0.09 -3.50
N LEU A 50 -16.13 0.62 -3.40
CA LEU A 50 -16.07 2.03 -3.04
C LEU A 50 -16.07 2.94 -4.27
N ALA A 51 -16.83 4.03 -4.15
CA ALA A 51 -17.10 5.03 -5.20
C ALA A 51 -15.95 6.02 -5.38
N THR A 52 -14.74 5.53 -5.63
CA THR A 52 -13.54 6.35 -5.79
C THR A 52 -12.46 5.62 -6.58
N GLY A 53 -11.41 6.33 -6.98
CA GLY A 53 -10.24 5.75 -7.64
C GLY A 53 -9.40 4.92 -6.68
N THR A 54 -8.84 3.84 -7.20
CA THR A 54 -7.88 2.95 -6.50
C THR A 54 -6.78 3.78 -5.86
N GLU A 55 -6.29 4.76 -6.59
CA GLU A 55 -5.19 5.66 -6.25
C GLU A 55 -5.53 6.53 -5.03
N MET A 56 -6.76 7.05 -4.96
CA MET A 56 -7.19 7.92 -3.86
C MET A 56 -7.34 7.14 -2.55
N MET A 57 -7.86 5.91 -2.61
CA MET A 57 -7.99 5.03 -1.45
C MET A 57 -6.64 4.52 -0.94
N LEU A 58 -5.77 4.16 -1.87
CA LEU A 58 -4.40 3.74 -1.56
C LEU A 58 -3.56 4.90 -1.05
N ALA A 59 -3.76 6.11 -1.56
CA ALA A 59 -3.16 7.30 -0.97
C ALA A 59 -3.60 7.47 0.48
N GLY A 60 -4.91 7.39 0.77
CA GLY A 60 -5.42 7.54 2.14
C GLY A 60 -4.86 6.48 3.10
N SER A 61 -4.93 5.20 2.72
CA SER A 61 -4.44 4.10 3.56
C SER A 61 -2.90 4.05 3.64
N GLY A 62 -2.22 4.31 2.52
CA GLY A 62 -0.76 4.34 2.40
C GLY A 62 -0.13 5.52 3.16
N ILE A 63 -0.69 6.73 3.05
CA ILE A 63 -0.24 7.89 3.83
C ILE A 63 -0.41 7.61 5.32
N THR A 64 -1.54 7.04 5.73
CA THR A 64 -1.78 6.71 7.14
C THR A 64 -0.73 5.74 7.67
N GLY A 65 -0.39 4.69 6.90
CA GLY A 65 0.67 3.75 7.27
C GLY A 65 2.07 4.39 7.31
N LEU A 66 2.40 5.22 6.31
CA LEU A 66 3.68 5.94 6.22
C LEU A 66 3.88 6.95 7.36
N LEU A 67 2.83 7.70 7.72
CA LEU A 67 2.87 8.64 8.83
C LEU A 67 3.05 7.91 10.17
N MET A 68 2.39 6.76 10.35
CA MET A 68 2.61 5.94 11.55
C MET A 68 4.04 5.37 11.59
N ALA A 69 4.57 4.96 10.44
CA ALA A 69 5.95 4.50 10.34
C ALA A 69 6.96 5.61 10.69
N ALA A 70 6.70 6.83 10.22
CA ALA A 70 7.51 8.00 10.55
C ALA A 70 7.41 8.38 12.03
N ALA A 71 6.24 8.25 12.66
CA ALA A 71 6.07 8.52 14.09
C ALA A 71 6.83 7.51 14.98
N LEU A 72 7.02 6.27 14.50
CA LEU A 72 7.74 5.21 15.21
C LEU A 72 9.18 5.01 14.73
N TYR A 73 9.80 5.99 14.07
CA TYR A 73 11.13 5.85 13.43
C TYR A 73 12.25 5.30 14.34
N ASN A 74 12.12 5.43 15.65
CA ASN A 74 13.10 5.00 16.65
C ASN A 74 12.88 3.56 17.17
N GLN A 75 11.78 2.92 16.81
CA GLN A 75 11.45 1.54 17.18
C GLN A 75 12.16 0.54 16.25
N PRO A 76 12.26 -0.75 16.63
CA PRO A 76 12.81 -1.75 15.73
C PRO A 76 11.92 -1.94 14.48
N GLY A 77 12.54 -2.27 13.35
CA GLY A 77 11.90 -2.23 12.02
C GLY A 77 10.64 -3.09 11.88
N TRP A 78 10.59 -4.24 12.56
CA TRP A 78 9.40 -5.10 12.55
C TRP A 78 8.17 -4.46 13.22
N ILE A 79 8.36 -3.68 14.28
CA ILE A 79 7.29 -2.92 14.94
C ILE A 79 6.79 -1.81 14.02
N ILE A 80 7.69 -1.15 13.29
CA ILE A 80 7.34 -0.09 12.33
C ILE A 80 6.48 -0.68 11.21
N ILE A 81 6.88 -1.82 10.65
CA ILE A 81 6.18 -2.47 9.54
C ILE A 81 4.77 -2.93 9.95
N LEU A 82 4.66 -3.60 11.10
CA LEU A 82 3.37 -4.09 11.58
C LEU A 82 2.42 -2.94 11.94
N ASN A 83 2.90 -1.89 12.61
CA ASN A 83 2.07 -0.74 12.93
C ASN A 83 1.58 -0.02 11.67
N ALA A 84 2.44 0.15 10.67
CA ALA A 84 2.03 0.75 9.40
C ALA A 84 0.90 -0.06 8.72
N GLY A 85 1.03 -1.39 8.66
CA GLY A 85 -0.02 -2.26 8.14
C GLY A 85 -1.33 -2.16 8.92
N ILE A 86 -1.27 -2.18 10.25
CA ILE A 86 -2.47 -2.05 11.11
C ILE A 86 -3.14 -0.69 10.90
N SER A 87 -2.38 0.40 10.85
CA SER A 87 -2.92 1.73 10.63
C SER A 87 -3.59 1.86 9.25
N SER A 88 -2.99 1.30 8.20
CA SER A 88 -3.61 1.24 6.87
C SER A 88 -4.90 0.42 6.87
N ALA A 89 -4.94 -0.71 7.57
CA ALA A 89 -6.12 -1.56 7.69
C ALA A 89 -7.27 -0.89 8.47
N ILE A 90 -6.95 -0.19 9.57
CA ILE A 90 -7.94 0.57 10.35
C ILE A 90 -8.54 1.67 9.49
N MET A 91 -7.72 2.45 8.78
CA MET A 91 -8.20 3.49 7.88
C MET A 91 -9.17 2.92 6.84
N MET A 92 -8.77 1.82 6.18
CA MET A 92 -9.62 1.19 5.17
C MET A 92 -10.93 0.66 5.76
N SER A 93 -10.89 0.05 6.94
CA SER A 93 -12.07 -0.47 7.64
C SER A 93 -13.08 0.62 7.96
N VAL A 94 -12.60 1.78 8.42
CA VAL A 94 -13.46 2.95 8.70
C VAL A 94 -14.09 3.47 7.42
N VAL A 95 -13.33 3.59 6.33
CA VAL A 95 -13.85 4.04 5.03
C VAL A 95 -14.93 3.10 4.51
N MET A 96 -14.69 1.79 4.54
CA MET A 96 -15.65 0.78 4.07
C MET A 96 -16.92 0.77 4.94
N LEU A 97 -16.79 0.95 6.26
CA LEU A 97 -17.93 1.05 7.17
C LEU A 97 -18.79 2.27 6.84
N ILE A 98 -18.18 3.45 6.71
CA ILE A 98 -18.90 4.69 6.38
C ILE A 98 -19.57 4.56 5.01
N ALA A 99 -18.92 3.95 4.03
CA ALA A 99 -19.51 3.73 2.72
C ALA A 99 -20.75 2.82 2.77
N ASN A 100 -20.71 1.76 3.57
CA ASN A 100 -21.90 0.92 3.80
C ASN A 100 -23.02 1.70 4.49
N VAL A 101 -22.70 2.53 5.48
CA VAL A 101 -23.70 3.40 6.12
C VAL A 101 -24.35 4.34 5.10
N LEU A 102 -23.55 4.95 4.22
CA LEU A 102 -24.04 5.84 3.16
C LEU A 102 -24.92 5.11 2.14
N ILE A 103 -24.58 3.88 1.75
CA ILE A 103 -25.36 3.12 0.77
C ILE A 103 -26.67 2.62 1.39
N VAL A 104 -26.62 2.11 2.62
CA VAL A 104 -27.80 1.61 3.32
C VAL A 104 -28.75 2.75 3.69
N LEU A 105 -28.25 3.81 4.35
CA LEU A 105 -29.11 4.92 4.79
C LEU A 105 -29.42 5.93 3.67
N GLY A 106 -28.49 6.14 2.73
CA GLY A 106 -28.63 7.14 1.68
C GLY A 106 -29.38 6.64 0.45
N LYS A 107 -29.17 5.38 0.04
CA LYS A 107 -29.84 4.77 -1.12
C LYS A 107 -30.88 3.71 -0.76
N GLY A 108 -30.91 3.22 0.48
CA GLY A 108 -31.88 2.21 0.90
C GLY A 108 -31.62 0.82 0.34
N ILE A 109 -30.40 0.54 -0.14
CA ILE A 109 -30.04 -0.74 -0.75
C ILE A 109 -29.06 -1.48 0.18
N PRO A 110 -29.31 -2.74 0.55
CA PRO A 110 -28.38 -3.51 1.36
C PRO A 110 -27.14 -3.92 0.55
N PRO A 111 -25.97 -4.11 1.19
CA PRO A 111 -24.79 -4.65 0.52
C PRO A 111 -25.06 -6.06 0.00
N ALA A 112 -24.70 -6.33 -1.26
CA ALA A 112 -25.02 -7.59 -1.93
C ALA A 112 -23.96 -7.97 -2.97
N LEU A 113 -23.70 -9.27 -3.10
CA LEU A 113 -22.83 -9.88 -4.12
C LEU A 113 -23.67 -10.39 -5.29
N ALA A 114 -23.20 -10.26 -6.53
CA ALA A 114 -23.91 -10.74 -7.72
C ALA A 114 -23.34 -12.06 -8.27
N MET A 115 -22.04 -12.33 -8.10
CA MET A 115 -21.36 -13.51 -8.62
C MET A 115 -21.58 -14.77 -7.76
N ARG A 116 -22.01 -14.60 -6.50
CA ARG A 116 -22.41 -15.71 -5.61
C ARG A 116 -23.79 -15.51 -5.00
N ASP A 117 -24.50 -16.61 -4.86
CA ASP A 117 -25.82 -16.65 -4.22
C ASP A 117 -25.72 -16.36 -2.71
N LYS A 118 -24.67 -16.90 -2.08
CA LYS A 118 -24.39 -16.78 -0.64
C LYS A 118 -23.08 -16.07 -0.35
N ASP A 119 -23.08 -15.20 0.65
CA ASP A 119 -21.85 -14.59 1.18
C ASP A 119 -20.90 -15.71 1.67
N PRO A 120 -19.66 -15.78 1.17
CA PRO A 120 -18.73 -16.84 1.56
C PRO A 120 -18.31 -16.83 3.04
N ILE A 121 -18.49 -15.73 3.75
CA ILE A 121 -18.19 -15.61 5.18
C ILE A 121 -19.44 -15.82 6.03
N THR A 122 -20.50 -15.04 5.81
CA THR A 122 -21.71 -15.11 6.65
C THR A 122 -22.66 -16.23 6.25
N LYS A 123 -22.52 -16.79 5.03
CA LYS A 123 -23.40 -17.81 4.42
C LYS A 123 -24.84 -17.35 4.21
N GLU A 124 -25.10 -16.05 4.32
CA GLU A 124 -26.41 -15.45 4.08
C GLU A 124 -26.70 -15.40 2.57
N ASP A 125 -27.97 -15.59 2.19
CA ASP A 125 -28.43 -15.49 0.81
C ASP A 125 -28.54 -14.00 0.42
N VAL A 126 -27.56 -13.52 -0.37
CA VAL A 126 -27.40 -12.10 -0.70
C VAL A 126 -27.89 -11.75 -2.11
N LYS A 127 -27.97 -12.72 -3.02
CA LYS A 127 -28.32 -12.46 -4.42
C LYS A 127 -29.73 -11.95 -4.65
N GLN A 128 -30.66 -12.29 -3.74
CA GLN A 128 -32.02 -11.77 -3.78
C GLN A 128 -32.10 -10.24 -3.67
N TYR A 129 -31.06 -9.61 -3.12
CA TYR A 129 -30.99 -8.16 -2.96
C TYR A 129 -30.28 -7.44 -4.12
N VAL A 130 -29.89 -8.17 -5.17
CA VAL A 130 -29.28 -7.59 -6.37
C VAL A 130 -30.38 -7.11 -7.32
N THR A 131 -30.50 -5.80 -7.45
CA THR A 131 -31.32 -5.11 -8.44
C THR A 131 -31.01 -5.56 -9.88
N PRO A 132 -32.02 -5.74 -10.75
CA PRO A 132 -31.79 -6.09 -12.14
C PRO A 132 -30.86 -5.09 -12.85
N GLY A 133 -29.83 -5.62 -13.51
CA GLY A 133 -28.85 -4.80 -14.26
C GLY A 133 -27.66 -4.29 -13.43
N THR A 134 -27.54 -4.67 -12.14
CA THR A 134 -26.37 -4.35 -11.30
C THR A 134 -25.50 -5.57 -11.04
N VAL A 135 -24.23 -5.34 -10.72
CA VAL A 135 -23.24 -6.36 -10.32
C VAL A 135 -22.92 -6.23 -8.83
N GLY A 136 -23.99 -6.14 -8.04
CA GLY A 136 -23.96 -6.03 -6.57
C GLY A 136 -23.95 -4.59 -6.05
N HIS A 137 -23.88 -4.45 -4.73
CA HIS A 137 -24.03 -3.17 -4.02
C HIS A 137 -23.12 -3.09 -2.81
N GLY A 138 -22.58 -1.89 -2.55
CA GLY A 138 -21.80 -1.59 -1.36
C GLY A 138 -20.62 -2.51 -1.12
N VAL A 139 -20.18 -2.61 0.12
CA VAL A 139 -19.02 -3.43 0.51
C VAL A 139 -19.52 -4.58 1.39
N PRO A 140 -19.99 -5.70 0.81
CA PRO A 140 -20.41 -6.88 1.57
C PRO A 140 -19.23 -7.48 2.35
N THR A 141 -19.52 -8.39 3.29
CA THR A 141 -18.55 -8.88 4.31
C THR A 141 -17.26 -9.42 3.69
N ALA A 142 -17.39 -10.15 2.58
CA ALA A 142 -16.25 -10.64 1.82
C ALA A 142 -15.34 -9.54 1.27
N CYS A 143 -15.92 -8.56 0.58
CA CYS A 143 -15.19 -7.40 0.07
C CYS A 143 -14.54 -6.59 1.19
N PHE A 144 -15.22 -6.51 2.34
CA PHE A 144 -14.72 -5.79 3.51
C PHE A 144 -13.45 -6.44 4.07
N LEU A 145 -13.45 -7.76 4.23
CA LEU A 145 -12.27 -8.49 4.71
C LEU A 145 -11.14 -8.46 3.68
N ASP A 146 -11.46 -8.62 2.39
CA ASP A 146 -10.49 -8.53 1.30
C ASP A 146 -9.80 -7.16 1.30
N GLY A 147 -10.58 -6.09 1.39
CA GLY A 147 -10.07 -4.71 1.44
C GLY A 147 -9.24 -4.42 2.68
N MET A 148 -9.61 -4.97 3.84
CA MET A 148 -8.84 -4.82 5.07
C MET A 148 -7.47 -5.50 4.96
N VAL A 149 -7.42 -6.73 4.45
CA VAL A 149 -6.18 -7.48 4.23
C VAL A 149 -5.34 -6.81 3.15
N GLY A 150 -5.96 -6.34 2.07
CA GLY A 150 -5.31 -5.59 1.01
C GLY A 150 -4.60 -4.33 1.52
N ALA A 151 -5.32 -3.52 2.30
CA ALA A 151 -4.75 -2.33 2.92
C ALA A 151 -3.61 -2.64 3.90
N PHE A 152 -3.71 -3.75 4.65
CA PHE A 152 -2.64 -4.21 5.52
C PHE A 152 -1.36 -4.54 4.75
N ILE A 153 -1.47 -5.37 3.69
CA ILE A 153 -0.33 -5.79 2.87
C ILE A 153 0.28 -4.58 2.14
N ALA A 154 -0.56 -3.69 1.61
CA ALA A 154 -0.08 -2.47 0.96
C ALA A 154 0.65 -1.56 1.96
N GLY A 155 0.12 -1.37 3.17
CA GLY A 155 0.75 -0.59 4.24
C GLY A 155 2.12 -1.17 4.66
N VAL A 156 2.21 -2.50 4.78
CA VAL A 156 3.48 -3.20 4.99
C VAL A 156 4.47 -2.90 3.87
N GLY A 157 4.05 -3.01 2.60
CA GLY A 157 4.90 -2.65 1.46
C GLY A 157 5.40 -1.21 1.50
N GLY A 158 4.50 -0.24 1.75
CA GLY A 158 4.89 1.17 1.88
C GLY A 158 5.91 1.43 2.99
N SER A 159 5.75 0.77 4.13
CA SER A 159 6.65 0.91 5.28
C SER A 159 8.06 0.34 5.04
N ILE A 160 8.19 -0.72 4.24
CA ILE A 160 9.48 -1.30 3.87
C ILE A 160 10.27 -0.33 2.99
N THR A 161 9.60 0.31 2.03
CA THR A 161 10.20 1.37 1.22
C THR A 161 10.64 2.55 2.10
N PHE A 162 9.78 2.99 3.02
CA PHE A 162 10.09 4.06 3.95
C PHE A 162 11.30 3.76 4.82
N LEU A 163 11.35 2.58 5.44
CA LEU A 163 12.48 2.16 6.27
C LEU A 163 13.78 2.11 5.48
N THR A 164 13.75 1.54 4.28
CA THR A 164 14.93 1.41 3.43
C THR A 164 15.49 2.79 3.09
N VAL A 165 14.65 3.71 2.63
CA VAL A 165 15.08 5.06 2.24
C VAL A 165 15.48 5.90 3.46
N PHE A 166 14.71 5.85 4.55
CA PHE A 166 14.99 6.59 5.77
C PHE A 166 16.33 6.20 6.39
N LYS A 167 16.62 4.90 6.48
CA LYS A 167 17.86 4.39 7.08
C LYS A 167 19.07 4.70 6.20
N LEU A 168 18.96 4.52 4.89
CA LEU A 168 20.02 4.90 3.94
C LEU A 168 20.33 6.40 4.02
N ALA A 169 19.29 7.25 4.02
CA ALA A 169 19.46 8.70 4.15
C ALA A 169 20.08 9.08 5.50
N THR A 170 19.66 8.45 6.60
CA THR A 170 20.18 8.74 7.94
C THR A 170 21.63 8.29 8.11
N PHE A 171 22.00 7.08 7.65
CA PHE A 171 23.37 6.59 7.75
C PHE A 171 24.36 7.46 6.96
N LYS A 172 23.95 7.94 5.79
CA LYS A 172 24.77 8.82 4.96
C LYS A 172 24.83 10.26 5.48
N MET A 173 23.68 10.89 5.74
CA MET A 173 23.60 12.32 6.08
C MET A 173 23.96 12.64 7.53
N VAL A 174 23.77 11.69 8.46
CA VAL A 174 23.92 11.94 9.91
C VAL A 174 25.12 11.20 10.49
N LEU A 175 25.33 9.93 10.14
CA LEU A 175 26.38 9.10 10.75
C LEU A 175 27.66 8.98 9.93
N GLY A 176 27.66 9.33 8.64
CA GLY A 176 28.82 9.18 7.75
C GLY A 176 29.35 7.74 7.66
N LYS A 177 28.50 6.73 7.93
CA LYS A 177 28.87 5.32 7.84
C LYS A 177 28.68 4.82 6.41
N GLU A 178 29.76 4.31 5.83
CA GLU A 178 29.82 3.84 4.43
C GLU A 178 29.46 2.35 4.28
N GLN A 179 29.70 1.53 5.31
CA GLN A 179 29.31 0.12 5.34
C GLN A 179 28.06 -0.09 6.19
N ILE A 180 26.99 -0.56 5.55
CA ILE A 180 25.70 -0.85 6.17
C ILE A 180 25.43 -2.35 6.06
N ASN A 181 25.15 -2.99 7.19
CA ASN A 181 24.64 -4.36 7.20
C ASN A 181 23.11 -4.38 7.05
N ILE A 182 22.55 -5.40 6.40
CA ILE A 182 21.09 -5.62 6.29
C ILE A 182 20.37 -5.52 7.63
N LEU A 183 21.00 -6.04 8.69
CA LEU A 183 20.44 -6.06 10.03
C LEU A 183 20.32 -4.64 10.63
N GLU A 184 21.12 -3.67 10.17
CA GLU A 184 21.07 -2.28 10.61
C GLU A 184 19.92 -1.48 9.99
N ILE A 185 19.36 -1.93 8.85
CA ILE A 185 18.13 -1.35 8.28
C ILE A 185 16.95 -1.60 9.24
N PHE A 186 16.92 -2.77 9.87
CA PHE A 186 15.85 -3.17 10.78
C PHE A 186 16.17 -2.90 12.27
N SER A 187 17.39 -2.46 12.60
CA SER A 187 17.75 -2.14 13.98
C SER A 187 17.15 -0.81 14.43
N PRO A 188 16.83 -0.66 15.73
CA PRO A 188 16.45 0.64 16.28
C PRO A 188 17.60 1.64 16.12
N LEU A 189 17.26 2.92 15.95
CA LEU A 189 18.27 3.98 15.98
C LEU A 189 18.64 4.24 17.45
N VAL A 190 19.92 4.40 17.74
CA VAL A 190 20.39 4.71 19.09
C VAL A 190 21.32 5.90 18.99
N GLY A 191 21.08 6.92 19.82
CA GLY A 191 21.99 8.06 19.96
C GLY A 191 21.83 9.20 18.94
N ILE A 192 20.72 9.28 18.20
CA ILE A 192 20.46 10.36 17.24
C ILE A 192 19.47 11.37 17.85
N ALA A 193 19.80 12.66 17.81
CA ALA A 193 18.90 13.70 18.28
C ALA A 193 17.69 13.87 17.32
N PRO A 194 16.47 14.14 17.83
CA PRO A 194 15.26 14.26 16.99
C PRO A 194 15.36 15.29 15.87
N HIS A 195 16.16 16.34 16.04
CA HIS A 195 16.32 17.39 15.02
C HIS A 195 17.10 16.91 13.78
N GLN A 196 17.95 15.88 13.91
CA GLN A 196 18.82 15.41 12.83
C GLN A 196 18.08 14.50 11.84
N VAL A 197 16.95 13.91 12.26
CA VAL A 197 16.19 12.95 11.45
C VAL A 197 15.06 13.59 10.63
N ILE A 198 14.77 14.88 10.83
CA ILE A 198 13.66 15.57 10.15
C ILE A 198 13.80 15.50 8.63
N ILE A 199 14.98 15.83 8.10
CA ILE A 199 15.24 15.83 6.65
C ILE A 199 15.20 14.41 6.07
N PRO A 200 15.89 13.40 6.66
CA PRO A 200 15.77 12.00 6.23
C PRO A 200 14.34 11.46 6.24
N ILE A 201 13.54 11.79 7.27
CA ILE A 201 12.13 11.36 7.34
C ILE A 201 11.33 12.00 6.22
N ALA A 202 11.45 13.31 6.00
CA ALA A 202 10.71 14.01 4.94
C ALA A 202 11.05 13.44 3.55
N LEU A 203 12.33 13.21 3.28
CA LEU A 203 12.78 12.60 2.02
C LEU A 203 12.23 11.18 1.86
N ALA A 204 12.31 10.36 2.90
CA ALA A 204 11.81 8.99 2.87
C ALA A 204 10.30 8.92 2.68
N VAL A 205 9.52 9.81 3.32
CA VAL A 205 8.06 9.87 3.11
C VAL A 205 7.74 10.26 1.67
N LEU A 206 8.36 11.30 1.12
CA LEU A 206 8.09 11.76 -0.25
C LEU A 206 8.41 10.68 -1.29
N VAL A 207 9.58 10.05 -1.16
CA VAL A 207 10.01 8.97 -2.07
C VAL A 207 9.09 7.76 -1.95
N SER A 208 8.77 7.33 -0.73
CA SER A 208 7.92 6.15 -0.51
C SER A 208 6.49 6.37 -0.98
N LEU A 209 5.95 7.57 -0.77
CA LEU A 209 4.61 7.96 -1.20
C LEU A 209 4.53 8.02 -2.74
N GLY A 210 5.56 8.54 -3.41
CA GLY A 210 5.66 8.51 -4.88
C GLY A 210 5.68 7.08 -5.44
N LEU A 211 6.50 6.21 -4.85
CA LEU A 211 6.56 4.79 -5.22
C LEU A 211 5.23 4.08 -4.98
N PHE A 212 4.56 4.41 -3.86
CA PHE A 212 3.24 3.88 -3.54
C PHE A 212 2.22 4.22 -4.61
N PHE A 213 2.17 5.48 -5.07
CA PHE A 213 1.30 5.89 -6.17
C PHE A 213 1.63 5.19 -7.48
N ILE A 214 2.90 5.07 -7.84
CA ILE A 214 3.29 4.42 -9.10
C ILE A 214 2.78 2.98 -9.13
N ASN A 215 3.01 2.21 -8.06
CA ASN A 215 2.58 0.80 -8.00
C ASN A 215 1.07 0.64 -7.86
N ALA A 216 0.42 1.54 -7.11
CA ALA A 216 -1.04 1.59 -7.03
C ALA A 216 -1.65 1.82 -8.41
N ASN A 217 -1.16 2.80 -9.18
CA ASN A 217 -1.68 3.15 -10.50
C ASN A 217 -1.50 2.01 -11.50
N ILE A 218 -0.30 1.42 -11.57
CA ILE A 218 -0.03 0.28 -12.47
C ILE A 218 -1.03 -0.84 -12.21
N THR A 219 -1.25 -1.15 -10.94
CA THR A 219 -2.17 -2.22 -10.55
C THR A 219 -3.62 -1.84 -10.85
N ALA A 220 -4.02 -0.59 -10.58
CA ALA A 220 -5.36 -0.07 -10.85
C ALA A 220 -5.75 -0.22 -12.34
N TYR A 221 -4.83 0.11 -13.26
CA TYR A 221 -5.08 -0.05 -14.70
C TYR A 221 -5.24 -1.51 -15.16
N MET A 222 -4.80 -2.47 -14.35
CA MET A 222 -4.96 -3.89 -14.63
C MET A 222 -6.23 -4.48 -14.03
N ILE A 223 -6.86 -3.81 -13.05
CA ILE A 223 -8.12 -4.26 -12.47
C ILE A 223 -9.25 -4.05 -13.50
N LYS A 224 -9.81 -5.16 -13.98
CA LYS A 224 -10.98 -5.18 -14.86
C LYS A 224 -12.03 -6.14 -14.33
N GLY A 225 -13.29 -5.72 -14.37
CA GLY A 225 -14.44 -6.59 -14.07
C GLY A 225 -15.02 -6.39 -12.68
N VAL A 226 -15.51 -7.48 -12.10
CA VAL A 226 -16.26 -7.53 -10.84
C VAL A 226 -15.30 -7.39 -9.65
N ILE A 227 -15.82 -6.85 -8.54
CA ILE A 227 -15.09 -6.43 -7.33
C ILE A 227 -15.77 -6.99 -6.08
N GLU A 228 -15.99 -8.30 -6.12
CA GLU A 228 -16.66 -9.10 -5.11
C GLU A 228 -15.70 -9.84 -4.17
N GLY A 229 -14.39 -9.75 -4.41
CA GLY A 229 -13.32 -10.25 -3.52
C GLY A 229 -12.37 -11.23 -4.21
N TRP A 230 -11.58 -11.96 -3.44
CA TRP A 230 -10.63 -13.04 -3.82
C TRP A 230 -11.04 -14.09 -4.88
N TRP A 231 -12.31 -14.25 -5.25
CA TRP A 231 -12.74 -15.11 -6.37
C TRP A 231 -12.90 -14.36 -7.70
N ASP A 232 -12.68 -13.06 -7.69
CA ASP A 232 -12.87 -12.24 -8.87
C ASP A 232 -11.90 -12.60 -9.99
N PRO A 233 -12.32 -12.44 -11.26
CA PRO A 233 -11.43 -12.57 -12.40
C PRO A 233 -10.19 -11.67 -12.34
N LYS A 234 -10.24 -10.56 -11.58
CA LYS A 234 -9.11 -9.61 -11.41
C LYS A 234 -7.83 -10.27 -10.87
N PHE A 235 -7.95 -11.36 -10.11
CA PHE A 235 -6.79 -12.09 -9.59
C PHE A 235 -5.97 -12.80 -10.68
N LYS A 236 -6.54 -13.01 -11.88
CA LYS A 236 -5.80 -13.59 -13.01
C LYS A 236 -4.71 -12.65 -13.53
N ASP A 237 -4.85 -11.35 -13.30
CA ASP A 237 -3.87 -10.35 -13.72
C ASP A 237 -2.85 -9.99 -12.62
N LEU A 238 -3.03 -10.52 -11.40
CA LEU A 238 -2.08 -10.39 -10.28
C LEU A 238 -0.62 -10.72 -10.66
N PRO A 239 -0.29 -11.85 -11.32
CA PRO A 239 1.10 -12.14 -11.65
C PRO A 239 1.70 -11.11 -12.63
N LYS A 240 0.91 -10.59 -13.57
CA LYS A 240 1.38 -9.56 -14.52
C LYS A 240 1.60 -8.22 -13.81
N ALA A 241 0.68 -7.86 -12.90
CA ALA A 241 0.80 -6.66 -12.07
C ALA A 241 2.04 -6.73 -11.18
N ALA A 242 2.24 -7.86 -10.49
CA ALA A 242 3.40 -8.09 -9.65
C ALA A 242 4.73 -7.97 -10.43
N ILE A 243 4.85 -8.58 -11.61
CA ILE A 243 6.06 -8.50 -12.44
C ILE A 243 6.31 -7.07 -12.91
N THR A 244 5.26 -6.36 -13.32
CA THR A 244 5.37 -4.98 -13.81
C THR A 244 5.78 -4.04 -12.67
N CYS A 245 5.15 -4.16 -11.50
CA CYS A 245 5.52 -3.42 -10.30
C CYS A 245 6.94 -3.75 -9.85
N PHE A 246 7.37 -5.02 -9.93
CA PHE A 246 8.75 -5.39 -9.61
C PHE A 246 9.76 -4.68 -10.51
N ILE A 247 9.56 -4.69 -11.84
CA ILE A 247 10.46 -4.06 -12.80
C ILE A 247 10.49 -2.54 -12.60
N VAL A 248 9.33 -1.89 -12.52
CA VAL A 248 9.24 -0.43 -12.35
C VAL A 248 9.86 0.00 -11.03
N THR A 249 9.60 -0.74 -9.96
CA THR A 249 10.12 -0.42 -8.63
C THR A 249 11.62 -0.70 -8.52
N LEU A 250 12.16 -1.66 -9.26
CA LEU A 250 13.60 -1.89 -9.37
C LEU A 250 14.29 -0.69 -10.03
N VAL A 251 13.74 -0.21 -11.16
CA VAL A 251 14.26 1.00 -11.84
C VAL A 251 14.20 2.20 -10.91
N PHE A 252 13.08 2.38 -10.22
CA PHE A 252 12.92 3.47 -9.24
C PHE A 252 13.89 3.33 -8.07
N GLY A 253 14.09 2.12 -7.56
CA GLY A 253 15.05 1.82 -6.48
C GLY A 253 16.47 2.19 -6.86
N VAL A 254 16.90 1.89 -8.10
CA VAL A 254 18.21 2.32 -8.62
C VAL A 254 18.30 3.84 -8.64
N LEU A 255 17.30 4.55 -9.18
CA LEU A 255 17.30 6.02 -9.24
C LEU A 255 17.32 6.68 -7.86
N VAL A 256 16.49 6.22 -6.93
CA VAL A 256 16.46 6.71 -5.54
C VAL A 256 17.80 6.49 -4.87
N SER A 257 18.39 5.31 -5.08
CA SER A 257 19.67 4.99 -4.49
C SER A 257 20.81 5.86 -5.03
N LEU A 258 20.72 6.31 -6.30
CA LEU A 258 21.66 7.26 -6.91
C LEU A 258 21.44 8.71 -6.45
N ILE A 259 20.21 9.10 -6.09
CA ILE A 259 19.85 10.48 -5.66
C ILE A 259 20.00 10.67 -4.15
N ALA A 260 19.75 9.63 -3.35
CA ALA A 260 20.04 9.62 -1.93
C ALA A 260 21.57 9.54 -1.66
N LEU A 261 22.33 9.15 -2.69
CA LEU A 261 23.78 9.25 -2.81
C LEU A 261 24.24 10.55 -3.49
#